data_AF-A0A0F2TD88-F1
#
_entry.id   AF-A0A0F2TD88-F1
#
_cell.length_a   1.000
_cell.length_b   1.000
_cell.length_c   1.000
_cell.angle_alpha   90.00
_cell.angle_beta   90.00
_cell.angle_gamma   90.00
#
_symmetry.space_group_name_H-M   'P 1'
#
loop_
_entity.id
_entity.type
_entity.pdbx_description
1 polymer ?
#
loop_
_entity_poly.entity_id
_entity_poly.type
_entity_poly.pdbx_seq_one_letter_code
_entity_poly.pdbx_strand_id
1 'polypeptide(L)'
;MAAAVGAVVLLGAGTAQAAAGTGPAPAGGPAALAKTDVGQALNGTTSGLGYGIAPIKSLRLDPWANSTADVLNNGATVQPDQGLAPVGTGALTGPLSAGGGVKDLPLVGGLTGALPG
;
A
#
# COMPACT_ATOMS: atom_id res chain seq x y z
N MET A 1 -11.36 42.94 15.60
CA MET A 1 -11.13 41.53 16.00
C MET A 1 -12.11 40.66 15.26
N ALA A 2 -11.63 39.78 14.39
CA ALA A 2 -12.32 38.57 13.95
C ALA A 2 -11.27 37.66 13.30
N ALA A 3 -10.77 36.67 14.06
CA ALA A 3 -9.94 35.60 13.55
C ALA A 3 -10.88 34.49 13.04
N ALA A 4 -10.84 34.18 11.75
CA ALA A 4 -11.52 33.01 11.20
C ALA A 4 -10.46 31.93 10.95
N VAL A 5 -10.35 31.03 11.91
CA VAL A 5 -9.61 29.77 11.82
C VAL A 5 -10.36 28.87 10.84
N GLY A 6 -9.77 28.61 9.68
CA GLY A 6 -10.24 27.61 8.73
C GLY A 6 -9.30 26.41 8.72
N ALA A 7 -9.44 25.52 9.71
CA ALA A 7 -8.78 24.22 9.68
C ALA A 7 -9.49 23.33 8.66
N VAL A 8 -8.98 23.29 7.43
CA VAL A 8 -9.41 22.29 6.45
C VAL A 8 -8.51 21.07 6.58
N VAL A 9 -9.01 20.05 7.28
CA VAL A 9 -8.43 18.71 7.22
C VAL A 9 -8.95 18.10 5.92
N LEU A 10 -8.23 18.33 4.81
CA LEU A 10 -8.43 17.55 3.58
C LEU A 10 -7.72 16.21 3.73
N LEU A 11 -8.46 15.23 4.25
CA LEU A 11 -8.13 13.82 4.13
C LEU A 11 -8.19 13.45 2.63
N GLY A 12 -7.09 13.63 1.91
CA GLY A 12 -6.96 13.24 0.49
C GLY A 12 -6.26 14.25 -0.43
N ALA A 13 -5.81 15.40 0.06
CA ALA A 13 -4.91 16.25 -0.73
C ALA A 13 -3.48 15.73 -0.55
N GLY A 14 -3.00 14.97 -1.53
CA GLY A 14 -1.56 14.84 -1.74
C GLY A 14 -0.95 16.24 -1.67
N THR A 15 0.14 16.38 -0.93
CA THR A 15 0.79 17.67 -0.67
C THR A 15 1.20 18.30 -2.00
N ALA A 16 0.28 19.07 -2.59
CA ALA A 16 0.58 20.05 -3.61
C ALA A 16 1.49 21.07 -2.93
N GLN A 17 2.79 20.77 -2.91
CA GLN A 17 3.82 21.75 -2.67
C GLN A 17 3.66 22.75 -3.82
N ALA A 18 2.88 23.79 -3.55
CA ALA A 18 2.91 25.00 -4.34
C ALA A 18 4.36 25.44 -4.30
N ALA A 19 5.11 25.17 -5.37
CA ALA A 19 6.36 25.84 -5.62
C ALA A 19 6.01 27.32 -5.67
N ALA A 20 6.17 28.01 -4.54
CA ALA A 20 6.01 29.44 -4.45
C ALA A 20 7.15 30.04 -5.28
N GLY A 21 6.90 30.20 -6.59
CA GLY A 21 7.76 31.00 -7.43
C GLY A 21 7.83 32.39 -6.82
N THR A 22 9.05 32.87 -6.55
CA THR A 22 9.35 34.17 -5.95
C THR A 22 9.09 35.35 -6.91
N GLY A 23 8.10 35.21 -7.80
CA GLY A 23 7.69 36.24 -8.74
C GLY A 23 6.63 37.18 -8.16
N PRO A 24 6.52 38.42 -8.67
CA PRO A 24 5.53 39.38 -8.21
C PRO A 24 4.10 38.83 -8.35
N ALA A 25 3.28 39.01 -7.31
CA ALA A 25 1.89 38.56 -7.29
C ALA A 25 1.10 39.22 -8.44
N PRO A 26 0.35 38.46 -9.26
CA PRO A 26 -0.46 39.03 -10.34
C PRO A 26 -1.53 39.95 -9.75
N ALA A 27 -1.63 41.17 -10.30
CA ALA A 27 -2.59 42.17 -9.88
C ALA A 27 -4.03 41.72 -10.19
N GLY A 28 -4.82 41.55 -9.13
CA GLY A 28 -6.28 41.70 -9.07
C GLY A 28 -7.10 41.33 -10.31
N GLY A 29 -7.21 40.03 -10.60
CA GLY A 29 -8.23 39.44 -11.46
C GLY A 29 -8.64 38.08 -10.90
N PRO A 30 -9.80 37.50 -11.29
CA PRO A 30 -10.17 36.17 -10.83
C PRO A 30 -9.06 35.19 -11.21
N ALA A 31 -8.50 34.48 -10.22
CA ALA A 31 -7.44 33.52 -10.45
C ALA A 31 -7.92 32.47 -11.45
N ALA A 32 -7.31 32.42 -12.64
CA ALA A 32 -7.55 31.33 -13.57
C ALA A 32 -6.91 30.06 -13.00
N LEU A 33 -7.69 29.00 -12.85
CA LEU A 33 -7.13 27.71 -12.45
C LEU A 33 -6.18 27.23 -13.55
N ALA A 34 -4.98 26.81 -13.15
CA ALA A 34 -4.08 26.10 -14.03
C ALA A 34 -4.73 24.81 -14.53
N LYS A 35 -4.45 24.43 -15.77
CA LYS A 35 -4.91 23.16 -16.33
C LYS A 35 -4.28 22.02 -15.54
N THR A 36 -5.09 21.01 -15.18
CA THR A 36 -4.59 19.84 -14.46
C THR A 36 -3.50 19.14 -15.28
N ASP A 37 -2.31 19.04 -14.69
CA ASP A 37 -1.26 18.18 -15.20
C ASP A 37 -1.60 16.74 -14.82
N VAL A 38 -2.07 15.98 -15.81
CA VAL A 38 -2.46 14.57 -15.62
C VAL A 38 -1.27 13.72 -15.20
N GLY A 39 -0.06 14.03 -15.67
CA GLY A 39 1.15 13.29 -15.30
C GLY A 39 1.50 13.48 -13.82
N GLN A 40 1.46 14.73 -13.34
CA GLN A 40 1.67 15.03 -11.92
C GLN A 40 0.57 14.45 -11.04
N ALA A 41 -0.70 14.51 -11.49
CA ALA A 41 -1.81 13.92 -10.76
C ALA A 41 -1.64 12.39 -10.62
N LEU A 42 -1.34 11.69 -11.72
CA LEU A 42 -1.11 10.24 -11.71
C LEU A 42 0.11 9.86 -10.86
N ASN A 43 1.21 10.60 -10.98
CA ASN A 43 2.40 10.34 -10.17
C ASN A 43 2.16 10.58 -8.68
N GLY A 44 1.45 11.65 -8.34
CA GLY A 44 1.04 11.96 -6.97
C GLY A 44 0.13 10.87 -6.38
N THR A 45 -0.85 10.40 -7.15
CA THR A 45 -1.71 9.28 -6.74
C THR A 45 -0.92 7.98 -6.58
N THR A 46 -0.07 7.61 -7.54
CA THR A 46 0.71 6.37 -7.46
C THR A 46 1.70 6.40 -6.29
N SER A 47 2.34 7.54 -6.05
CA SER A 47 3.26 7.71 -4.92
C SER A 47 2.51 7.68 -3.59
N GLY A 48 1.38 8.39 -3.49
CA GLY A 48 0.55 8.39 -2.29
C GLY A 48 0.01 6.99 -1.94
N LEU A 49 -0.47 6.25 -2.95
CA LEU A 49 -0.87 4.85 -2.78
C LEU A 49 0.30 3.96 -2.40
N GLY A 50 1.48 4.17 -3.00
CA GLY A 50 2.70 3.45 -2.63
C GLY A 50 3.04 3.63 -1.16
N TYR A 51 3.06 4.87 -0.66
CA TYR A 51 3.33 5.14 0.75
C TYR A 51 2.26 4.61 1.70
N GLY A 52 0.97 4.69 1.31
CA GLY A 52 -0.13 4.24 2.16
C GLY A 52 -0.32 2.73 2.20
N ILE A 53 -0.10 2.04 1.07
CA ILE A 53 -0.44 0.63 0.90
C ILE A 53 0.78 -0.28 1.10
N ALA A 54 1.99 0.15 0.71
CA ALA A 54 3.20 -0.68 0.87
C ALA A 54 3.37 -1.26 2.28
N PRO A 55 3.25 -0.46 3.36
CA PRO A 55 3.47 -0.98 4.72
C PRO A 55 2.45 -2.07 5.09
N ILE A 56 1.21 -1.93 4.62
CA ILE A 56 0.10 -2.84 4.90
C ILE A 56 0.33 -4.17 4.17
N LYS A 57 0.84 -4.13 2.94
CA LYS A 57 1.14 -5.34 2.14
C LYS A 57 2.25 -6.19 2.76
N SER A 58 3.24 -5.54 3.39
CA SER A 58 4.35 -6.20 4.09
C SER A 58 4.10 -6.47 5.57
N LEU A 59 2.94 -6.07 6.10
CA LEU A 59 2.66 -6.23 7.51
C LEU A 59 2.59 -7.71 7.87
N ARG A 60 3.39 -8.11 8.85
CA ARG A 60 3.42 -9.48 9.35
C ARG A 60 2.06 -9.82 9.96
N LEU A 61 1.36 -10.78 9.36
CA LEU A 61 -0.01 -11.11 9.76
C LEU A 61 -0.09 -12.09 10.93
N ASP A 62 0.92 -12.94 11.06
CA ASP A 62 0.99 -13.91 12.15
C ASP A 62 1.88 -13.37 13.29
N PRO A 63 1.34 -13.06 14.48
CA PRO A 63 2.12 -12.63 15.64
C PRO A 63 3.11 -13.68 16.15
N TRP A 64 2.92 -14.95 15.79
CA TRP A 64 3.71 -16.08 16.27
C TRP A 64 4.69 -16.63 15.24
N ALA A 65 4.74 -16.10 14.02
CA ALA A 65 5.68 -16.50 12.97
C ALA A 65 7.12 -16.73 13.47
N ASN A 66 7.80 -17.78 13.02
CA ASN A 66 9.12 -18.22 13.49
C ASN A 66 9.16 -18.63 14.98
N SER A 67 8.01 -18.78 15.66
CA SER A 67 7.93 -19.34 17.00
C SER A 67 7.67 -20.84 16.94
N THR A 68 8.15 -21.56 17.97
CA THR A 68 7.78 -22.97 18.17
C THR A 68 6.31 -23.14 18.55
N ALA A 69 5.67 -22.09 19.06
CA ALA A 69 4.25 -22.06 19.38
C ALA A 69 3.38 -21.61 18.20
N ASP A 70 3.96 -21.41 17.02
CA ASP A 70 3.24 -21.04 15.82
C ASP A 70 2.30 -22.16 15.36
N VAL A 71 1.01 -21.85 15.29
CA VAL A 71 -0.02 -22.79 14.83
C VAL A 71 0.04 -23.01 13.32
N LEU A 72 0.48 -22.03 12.54
CA LEU A 72 0.53 -22.05 11.07
C LEU A 72 1.69 -22.89 10.52
N ASN A 73 2.67 -23.20 11.37
CA ASN A 73 3.75 -24.16 11.11
C ASN A 73 3.24 -25.62 11.00
N ASN A 74 1.99 -25.91 11.39
CA ASN A 74 1.44 -27.28 11.35
C ASN A 74 0.85 -27.64 9.97
N GLY A 75 1.65 -27.49 8.92
CA GLY A 75 1.25 -27.84 7.56
C GLY A 75 1.02 -29.34 7.39
N ALA A 76 -0.09 -29.74 6.77
CA ALA A 76 -0.35 -31.11 6.36
C ALA A 76 -0.11 -31.23 4.85
N THR A 77 0.52 -32.34 4.42
CA THR A 77 0.80 -32.62 3.01
C THR A 77 0.31 -34.00 2.66
N VAL A 78 -0.43 -34.10 1.56
CA VAL A 78 -0.84 -35.36 0.94
C VAL A 78 -0.02 -35.54 -0.33
N GLN A 79 0.62 -36.70 -0.44
CA GLN A 79 1.34 -37.13 -1.64
C GLN A 79 0.45 -38.09 -2.41
N PRO A 80 -0.05 -37.73 -3.61
CA PRO A 80 -0.81 -38.66 -4.43
C PRO A 80 0.10 -39.76 -5.03
N ASP A 81 -0.39 -40.99 -5.07
CA ASP A 81 0.35 -42.17 -5.56
C ASP A 81 0.61 -42.16 -7.07
N GLN A 82 -0.11 -41.32 -7.82
CA GLN A 82 -0.07 -41.23 -9.29
C GLN A 82 1.13 -40.41 -9.81
N GLY A 83 2.17 -40.21 -9.00
CA GLY A 83 3.34 -39.40 -9.37
C GLY A 83 3.06 -37.89 -9.50
N LEU A 84 1.93 -37.41 -8.96
CA LEU A 84 1.57 -35.99 -8.95
C LEU A 84 2.38 -35.23 -7.89
N ALA A 85 2.44 -33.91 -8.04
CA ALA A 85 3.05 -33.06 -7.02
C ALA A 85 2.30 -33.19 -5.67
N PRO A 86 3.00 -33.17 -4.54
CA PRO A 86 2.37 -33.13 -3.23
C PRO A 86 1.53 -31.86 -3.07
N VAL A 87 0.34 -32.02 -2.48
CA VAL A 87 -0.57 -30.91 -2.16
C VAL A 87 -0.69 -30.80 -0.66
N GLY A 88 -0.54 -29.59 -0.14
CA GLY A 88 -0.55 -29.38 1.30
C GLY A 88 -0.89 -27.95 1.70
N THR A 89 -1.26 -27.79 2.96
CA THR A 89 -1.63 -26.48 3.52
C THR A 89 -0.42 -25.58 3.74
N GLY A 90 0.78 -26.16 3.84
CA GLY A 90 2.04 -25.42 4.03
C GLY A 90 2.33 -24.40 2.93
N ALA A 91 1.82 -24.60 1.71
CA ALA A 91 1.93 -23.61 0.65
C ALA A 91 1.18 -22.29 0.96
N LEU A 92 0.10 -22.36 1.74
CA LEU A 92 -0.72 -21.21 2.14
C LEU A 92 -0.31 -20.65 3.50
N THR A 93 0.07 -21.51 4.44
CA THR A 93 0.40 -21.12 5.82
C THR A 93 1.87 -20.80 6.02
N GLY A 94 2.77 -21.39 5.23
CA GLY A 94 4.22 -21.23 5.32
C GLY A 94 4.69 -19.78 5.20
N PRO A 95 4.24 -18.99 4.21
CA PRO A 95 4.63 -17.59 4.10
C PRO A 95 4.28 -16.78 5.36
N LEU A 96 3.10 -17.03 5.94
CA LEU A 96 2.64 -16.35 7.16
C LEU A 96 3.47 -16.78 8.38
N SER A 97 3.71 -18.09 8.50
CA SER A 97 4.54 -18.71 9.54
C SER A 97 6.01 -18.26 9.49
N ALA A 98 6.51 -17.87 8.31
CA ALA A 98 7.83 -17.26 8.14
C ALA A 98 7.86 -15.75 8.47
N GLY A 99 6.71 -15.13 8.70
CA GLY A 99 6.57 -13.70 9.00
C GLY A 99 6.26 -12.83 7.79
N GLY A 100 5.85 -13.44 6.68
CA GLY A 100 5.38 -12.75 5.48
C GLY A 100 4.05 -12.01 5.70
N GLY A 101 3.81 -11.04 4.82
CA GLY A 101 2.56 -10.30 4.74
C GLY A 101 1.64 -10.82 3.65
N VAL A 102 0.56 -10.08 3.39
CA VAL A 102 -0.44 -10.43 2.35
C VAL A 102 0.19 -10.56 0.96
N LYS A 103 1.26 -9.78 0.69
CA LYS A 103 1.99 -9.83 -0.58
C LYS A 103 2.73 -11.13 -0.84
N ASP A 104 2.98 -11.92 0.22
CA ASP A 104 3.79 -13.14 0.14
C ASP A 104 2.92 -14.41 -0.03
N LEU A 105 1.59 -14.25 -0.10
CA LEU A 105 0.67 -15.35 -0.34
C LEU A 105 0.62 -15.75 -1.82
N PRO A 106 0.59 -17.04 -2.17
CA PRO A 106 0.71 -17.49 -3.56
C PRO A 106 -0.44 -17.05 -4.49
N LEU A 107 -1.60 -16.68 -3.96
CA LEU A 107 -2.75 -16.16 -4.74
C LEU A 107 -2.91 -14.64 -4.58
N VAL A 108 -3.00 -14.19 -3.32
CA VAL A 108 -3.26 -12.78 -3.00
C VAL A 108 -2.02 -11.92 -3.24
N GLY A 109 -0.83 -12.50 -3.18
CA GLY A 109 0.45 -11.84 -3.39
C GLY A 109 0.62 -11.27 -4.79
N GLY A 110 0.19 -12.02 -5.81
CA GLY A 110 0.22 -11.52 -7.20
C GLY A 110 -0.69 -10.31 -7.40
N LEU A 111 -1.91 -10.35 -6.85
CA LEU A 111 -2.87 -9.25 -6.93
C LEU A 111 -2.39 -8.02 -6.14
N THR A 112 -1.86 -8.23 -4.94
CA THR A 112 -1.37 -7.13 -4.10
C THR A 112 -0.01 -6.58 -4.56
N GLY A 113 0.79 -7.38 -5.26
CA GLY A 113 2.01 -6.93 -5.94
C GLY A 113 1.74 -5.97 -7.09
N ALA A 114 0.54 -6.00 -7.69
CA ALA A 114 0.14 -5.05 -8.72
C ALA A 114 -0.25 -3.66 -8.17
N LEU A 115 -0.55 -3.56 -6.86
CA LEU A 115 -0.77 -2.27 -6.20
C LEU A 115 0.57 -1.53 -6.07
N PRO A 116 0.62 -0.21 -6.22
CA PRO A 116 1.84 0.57 -6.00
C PRO A 116 2.48 0.28 -4.63
N GLY A 117 3.81 0.36 -4.58
CA GLY A 117 4.58 0.26 -3.34
C GLY A 117 5.13 -1.12 -3.03
#